data_AF-A0A2E0ZAX4-F1
#
_entry.id   AF-A0A2E0ZAX4-F1
#
_cell.length_a   1.000
_cell.length_b   1.000
_cell.length_c   1.000
_cell.angle_alpha   90.00
_cell.angle_beta   90.00
_cell.angle_gamma   90.00
#
_symmetry.space_group_name_H-M   'P 1'
#
loop_
_entity.id
_entity.type
_entity.pdbx_description
1 polymer ?
#
loop_
_entity_poly.entity_id
_entity_poly.type
_entity_poly.pdbx_seq_one_letter_code
_entity_poly.pdbx_strand_id
1 'polypeptide(L)'
;MDVQDPRLRSLLRQANKVADAGKRAAAEQLYRQLLEEGPEVAEAWYGLGQVVNDVAEQKAAYQRALALKPDYAAAARSLAELRGEPVPEWAEAAEMDEEEDEPEEETAVPQPEPETPVHTAVPAAEVEEYELVCYRHPKRPTSLRCYNCNKPICSSCAIKTPVGYSCPDCIREKEDIFFNARPIDYIIAPAIGLVLSLVAGYLVSRFSLGGGFFTYIIMFFVGGIVGRFIGQLSKQAIGRRRGRYLPQVMVLMLILGTAVWLMPYILLGGFGSLILFLGPGIFLFVAGGALYSYMK
;
A
#
# COMPACT_ATOMS: atom_id res chain seq x y z
N MET A 1 18.29 21.87 8.82
CA MET A 1 17.04 22.48 8.32
C MET A 1 16.06 21.36 8.09
N ASP A 2 15.04 21.28 8.95
CA ASP A 2 14.01 20.25 8.84
C ASP A 2 13.28 20.34 7.50
N VAL A 3 13.04 19.18 6.87
CA VAL A 3 12.19 19.07 5.68
C VAL A 3 10.77 19.54 6.04
N GLN A 4 10.46 20.81 5.73
CA GLN A 4 9.18 21.43 6.08
C GLN A 4 8.01 20.87 5.26
N ASP A 5 8.28 20.39 4.04
CA ASP A 5 7.23 19.81 3.20
C ASP A 5 6.92 18.37 3.63
N PRO A 6 5.68 18.07 4.07
CA PRO A 6 5.29 16.72 4.48
C PRO A 6 5.43 15.69 3.36
N ARG A 7 5.34 16.11 2.08
CA ARG A 7 5.54 15.20 0.94
C ARG A 7 6.99 14.79 0.80
N LEU A 8 7.94 15.74 0.80
CA LEU A 8 9.37 15.43 0.73
C LEU A 8 9.81 14.57 1.91
N ARG A 9 9.30 14.85 3.12
CA ARG A 9 9.58 14.02 4.32
C ARG A 9 9.04 12.59 4.17
N SER A 10 7.91 12.40 3.49
CA SER A 10 7.38 11.05 3.22
C SER A 10 8.22 10.29 2.20
N LEU A 11 8.70 10.99 1.16
CA LEU A 11 9.47 10.40 0.07
C LEU A 11 10.90 10.07 0.53
N LEU A 12 11.50 10.91 1.38
CA LEU A 12 12.76 10.61 2.06
C LEU A 12 12.67 9.34 2.93
N ARG A 13 11.63 9.24 3.79
CA ARG A 13 11.42 8.02 4.60
C ARG A 13 11.26 6.76 3.76
N GLN A 14 10.61 6.88 2.60
CA GLN A 14 10.48 5.77 1.67
C GLN A 14 11.83 5.39 1.04
N ALA A 15 12.63 6.38 0.63
CA ALA A 15 13.96 6.16 0.07
C ALA A 15 14.89 5.44 1.07
N ASN A 16 14.94 5.93 2.32
CA ASN A 16 15.74 5.33 3.39
C ASN A 16 15.35 3.86 3.62
N LYS A 17 14.05 3.57 3.76
CA LYS A 17 13.55 2.19 3.94
C LYS A 17 13.94 1.25 2.80
N VAL A 18 14.01 1.76 1.56
CA VAL A 18 14.41 0.96 0.40
C VAL A 18 15.93 0.74 0.39
N ALA A 19 16.70 1.73 0.85
CA ALA A 19 18.14 1.61 1.06
C ALA A 19 18.45 0.57 2.15
N ASP A 20 17.76 0.61 3.30
CA ASP A 20 17.89 -0.36 4.40
C ASP A 20 17.54 -1.78 3.96
N ALA A 21 16.60 -1.92 3.03
CA ALA A 21 16.24 -3.20 2.43
C ALA A 21 17.29 -3.73 1.42
N GLY A 22 18.42 -3.04 1.24
CA GLY A 22 19.52 -3.41 0.33
C GLY A 22 19.23 -3.16 -1.15
N LYS A 23 18.11 -2.54 -1.51
CA LYS A 23 17.70 -2.31 -2.90
C LYS A 23 18.30 -1.02 -3.45
N ARG A 24 19.64 -0.97 -3.57
CA ARG A 24 20.42 0.23 -3.94
C ARG A 24 19.91 0.94 -5.20
N ALA A 25 19.64 0.22 -6.30
CA ALA A 25 19.16 0.83 -7.55
C ALA A 25 17.78 1.51 -7.42
N ALA A 26 16.88 0.94 -6.63
CA ALA A 26 15.56 1.53 -6.39
C ALA A 26 15.64 2.73 -5.43
N ALA A 27 16.54 2.67 -4.44
CA ALA A 27 16.81 3.79 -3.55
C ALA A 27 17.43 4.98 -4.30
N GLU A 28 18.37 4.73 -5.22
CA GLU A 28 18.97 5.77 -6.07
C GLU A 28 17.91 6.54 -6.86
N GLN A 29 16.96 5.84 -7.47
CA GLN A 29 15.87 6.48 -8.20
C GLN A 29 14.99 7.36 -7.29
N LEU A 30 14.69 6.89 -6.08
CA LEU A 30 13.88 7.66 -5.13
C LEU A 30 14.61 8.89 -4.62
N TYR A 31 15.92 8.80 -4.33
CA TYR A 31 16.71 9.95 -3.94
C TYR A 31 16.84 10.97 -5.07
N ARG A 32 17.04 10.52 -6.33
CA ARG A 32 17.07 11.44 -7.48
C ARG A 32 15.74 12.16 -7.67
N GLN A 33 14.62 11.44 -7.56
CA GLN A 33 13.29 12.05 -7.60
C GLN A 33 13.10 13.09 -6.47
N LEU A 34 13.56 12.76 -5.25
CA LEU A 34 13.51 13.70 -4.13
C LEU A 34 14.29 14.99 -4.42
N LEU A 35 15.47 14.85 -5.02
CA LEU A 35 16.37 15.96 -5.33
C LEU A 35 15.90 16.80 -6.52
N GLU A 36 15.10 16.23 -7.44
CA GLU A 36 14.42 16.98 -8.49
C GLU A 36 13.34 17.91 -7.91
N GLU A 37 12.63 17.47 -6.86
CA GLU A 37 11.57 18.25 -6.21
C GLU A 37 12.10 19.19 -5.13
N GLY A 38 13.17 18.80 -4.42
CA GLY A 38 13.78 19.57 -3.33
C GLY A 38 15.30 19.40 -3.28
N PRO A 39 16.05 20.25 -3.98
CA PRO A 39 17.51 20.15 -4.02
C PRO A 39 18.20 20.51 -2.69
N GLU A 40 17.46 21.07 -1.73
CA GLU A 40 17.99 21.60 -0.45
C GLU A 40 17.96 20.58 0.71
N VAL A 41 17.64 19.31 0.43
CA VAL A 41 17.56 18.27 1.46
C VAL A 41 18.93 17.59 1.63
N ALA A 42 19.66 17.93 2.71
CA ALA A 42 21.00 17.39 2.99
C ALA A 42 21.01 15.85 3.17
N GLU A 43 20.01 15.31 3.87
CA GLU A 43 19.83 13.86 4.12
C GLU A 43 19.67 13.07 2.81
N ALA A 44 19.03 13.67 1.80
CA ALA A 44 18.83 13.05 0.49
C ALA A 44 20.13 12.95 -0.31
N TRP A 45 20.96 13.99 -0.28
CA TRP A 45 22.29 13.97 -0.89
C TRP A 45 23.21 12.93 -0.24
N TYR A 46 23.14 12.80 1.09
CA TYR A 46 23.88 11.75 1.79
C TYR A 46 23.39 10.34 1.43
N GLY A 47 22.07 10.13 1.46
CA GLY A 47 21.46 8.85 1.07
C GLY A 47 21.78 8.46 -0.38
N LEU A 48 21.82 9.44 -1.30
CA LEU A 48 22.26 9.22 -2.69
C LEU A 48 23.73 8.76 -2.74
N GLY A 49 24.62 9.39 -1.96
CA GLY A 49 26.03 9.01 -1.88
C GLY A 49 26.26 7.57 -1.40
N GLN A 50 25.39 7.02 -0.55
CA GLN A 50 25.53 5.64 -0.09
C GLN A 50 25.11 4.59 -1.13
N VAL A 51 24.18 4.93 -2.03
CA VAL A 51 23.56 3.97 -2.95
C VAL A 51 24.16 3.99 -4.34
N VAL A 52 24.78 5.10 -4.74
CA VAL A 52 25.47 5.26 -6.03
C VAL A 52 26.76 4.43 -6.02
N ASN A 53 27.12 3.83 -7.15
CA ASN A 53 28.32 2.99 -7.26
C ASN A 53 29.57 3.76 -7.74
N ASP A 54 29.40 4.92 -8.38
CA ASP A 54 30.52 5.72 -8.89
C ASP A 54 31.12 6.60 -7.79
N VAL A 55 32.39 6.37 -7.44
CA VAL A 55 33.14 7.10 -6.42
C VAL A 55 33.18 8.60 -6.70
N ALA A 56 33.19 9.03 -7.97
CA ALA A 56 33.18 10.45 -8.31
C ALA A 56 31.84 11.11 -7.95
N GLU A 57 30.73 10.43 -8.25
CA GLU A 57 29.38 10.91 -7.94
C GLU A 57 29.08 10.82 -6.43
N GLN A 58 29.58 9.79 -5.73
CA GLN A 58 29.51 9.70 -4.27
C GLN A 58 30.17 10.90 -3.59
N LYS A 59 31.40 11.25 -3.99
CA LYS A 59 32.13 12.41 -3.44
C LYS A 59 31.37 13.71 -3.67
N ALA A 60 30.82 13.90 -4.87
CA ALA A 60 30.01 15.08 -5.18
C ALA A 60 28.73 15.16 -4.35
N ALA A 61 28.08 14.02 -4.10
CA ALA A 61 26.88 13.95 -3.27
C ALA A 61 27.16 14.32 -1.81
N TYR A 62 28.22 13.77 -1.19
CA TYR A 62 28.61 14.13 0.18
C TYR A 62 29.06 15.59 0.31
N GLN A 63 29.78 16.12 -0.69
CA GLN A 63 30.13 17.54 -0.72
C GLN A 63 28.89 18.45 -0.75
N ARG A 64 27.84 18.06 -1.49
CA ARG A 64 26.56 18.80 -1.49
C ARG A 64 25.82 18.69 -0.17
N ALA A 65 25.81 17.53 0.47
CA ALA A 65 25.22 17.36 1.79
C ALA A 65 25.87 18.31 2.81
N LEU A 66 27.21 18.38 2.82
CA LEU A 66 27.97 19.28 3.70
C LEU A 66 27.80 20.76 3.34
N ALA A 67 27.60 21.10 2.06
CA ALA A 67 27.31 22.47 1.66
C ALA A 67 25.96 22.97 2.20
N LEU A 68 24.98 22.07 2.35
CA LEU A 68 23.65 22.38 2.88
C LEU A 68 23.60 22.33 4.41
N LYS A 69 24.23 21.31 5.00
CA LYS A 69 24.37 21.15 6.45
C LYS A 69 25.85 20.96 6.78
N PRO A 70 26.58 22.05 7.12
CA PRO A 70 28.00 21.98 7.46
C PRO A 70 28.28 21.06 8.66
N ASP A 71 27.31 20.96 9.57
CA ASP A 71 27.37 20.15 10.78
C ASP A 71 26.72 18.78 10.59
N TYR A 72 27.11 18.07 9.52
CA TYR A 72 26.57 16.75 9.20
C TYR A 72 27.68 15.70 9.27
N ALA A 73 27.88 15.20 10.50
CA ALA A 73 28.97 14.30 10.88
C ALA A 73 29.06 13.05 9.98
N ALA A 74 27.92 12.39 9.76
CA ALA A 74 27.85 11.18 8.94
C ALA A 74 28.38 11.39 7.50
N ALA A 75 28.06 12.51 6.84
CA ALA A 75 28.61 12.79 5.50
C ALA A 75 30.08 13.20 5.53
N ALA A 76 30.52 13.89 6.58
CA ALA A 76 31.93 14.25 6.76
C ALA A 76 32.81 13.01 6.87
N ARG A 77 32.39 12.00 7.66
CA ARG A 77 33.10 10.72 7.77
C ARG A 77 33.12 9.99 6.43
N SER A 78 31.97 9.80 5.78
CA SER A 78 31.92 9.07 4.51
C SER A 78 32.75 9.74 3.42
N LEU A 79 32.88 11.07 3.43
CA LEU A 79 33.76 11.80 2.52
C LEU A 79 35.25 11.62 2.87
N ALA A 80 35.60 11.68 4.16
CA ALA A 80 36.97 11.47 4.65
C ALA A 80 37.46 10.06 4.32
N GLU A 81 36.62 9.04 4.55
CA GLU A 81 36.88 7.64 4.21
C GLU A 81 37.15 7.47 2.70
N LEU A 82 36.31 8.05 1.84
CA LEU A 82 36.50 8.01 0.39
C LEU A 82 37.74 8.78 -0.12
N ARG A 83 38.27 9.69 0.69
CA ARG A 83 39.49 10.45 0.37
C ARG A 83 40.75 9.83 1.00
N GLY A 84 40.60 8.94 1.97
CA GLY A 84 41.71 8.45 2.80
C GLY A 84 42.28 9.55 3.70
N GLU A 85 41.49 10.57 4.02
CA GLU A 85 41.85 11.65 4.93
C GLU A 85 41.36 11.30 6.35
N PRO A 86 42.03 11.80 7.40
CA PRO A 86 41.53 11.63 8.77
C PRO A 86 40.16 12.31 8.92
N VAL A 87 39.26 11.67 9.68
CA VAL A 87 37.93 12.24 9.97
C VAL A 87 38.13 13.52 10.79
N PRO A 88 37.39 14.61 10.48
CA PRO A 88 37.49 15.83 11.28
C PRO A 88 37.07 15.59 12.73
N GLU A 89 37.84 16.11 13.70
CA GLU A 89 37.57 15.92 15.15
C GLU A 89 36.14 16.34 15.55
N TRP A 90 35.59 17.39 14.92
CA TRP A 90 34.21 17.85 15.18
C TRP A 90 33.14 16.84 14.73
N ALA A 91 33.42 16.04 13.70
CA ALA A 91 32.51 15.02 13.19
C ALA A 91 32.58 13.73 14.02
N GLU A 92 33.71 13.45 14.67
CA GLU A 92 33.83 12.34 15.63
C GLU A 92 33.11 12.68 16.94
N ALA A 93 33.26 13.92 17.44
CA ALA A 93 32.58 14.37 18.65
C ALA A 93 31.05 14.39 18.51
N ALA A 94 30.54 14.86 17.37
CA ALA A 94 29.10 14.94 17.12
C ALA A 94 28.40 13.58 17.07
N GLU A 95 29.11 12.48 16.80
CA GLU A 95 28.50 11.14 16.87
C GLU A 95 28.48 10.55 18.26
N MET A 96 29.46 10.86 19.11
CA MET A 96 29.38 10.45 20.52
C MET A 96 28.15 11.08 21.18
N ASP A 97 27.83 12.32 20.83
CA ASP A 97 26.65 13.03 21.33
C ASP A 97 25.33 12.43 20.77
N GLU A 98 25.33 11.89 19.53
CA GLU A 98 24.14 11.23 18.93
C GLU A 98 23.97 9.77 19.42
N GLU A 99 25.05 9.02 19.65
CA GLU A 99 25.00 7.65 20.22
C GLU A 99 24.57 7.65 21.69
N GLU A 100 24.91 8.68 22.49
CA GLU A 100 24.43 8.80 23.88
C GLU A 100 22.90 9.03 23.97
N ASP A 101 22.27 9.53 22.90
CA ASP A 101 20.82 9.80 22.83
C ASP A 101 20.00 8.60 22.26
N GLU A 102 20.64 7.58 21.69
CA GLU A 102 19.98 6.32 21.33
C GLU A 102 19.93 5.38 22.56
N PRO A 103 18.75 5.03 23.12
CA PRO A 103 18.69 4.14 24.27
C PRO A 103 19.13 2.73 23.87
N GLU A 104 20.32 2.33 24.33
CA GLU A 104 20.88 0.98 24.20
C GLU A 104 19.85 -0.07 24.64
N GLU A 105 19.44 -0.91 23.69
CA GLU A 105 18.65 -2.10 23.92
C GLU A 105 19.57 -3.24 24.40
N GLU A 106 19.94 -3.32 25.69
CA GLU A 106 20.34 -4.61 26.28
C GLU A 106 20.20 -4.73 27.82
N THR A 107 19.13 -5.43 28.23
CA THR A 107 19.08 -6.41 29.33
C THR A 107 19.15 -6.00 30.81
N ALA A 108 18.37 -6.76 31.59
CA ALA A 108 18.30 -6.82 33.04
C ALA A 108 17.62 -5.63 33.73
N VAL A 109 16.28 -5.66 33.77
CA VAL A 109 15.50 -4.93 34.79
C VAL A 109 15.74 -5.61 36.15
N PRO A 110 16.43 -4.99 37.13
CA PRO A 110 16.34 -5.42 38.51
C PRO A 110 14.97 -4.99 39.01
N GLN A 111 14.18 -5.93 39.54
CA GLN A 111 12.89 -5.58 40.12
C GLN A 111 13.10 -4.57 41.26
N PRO A 112 12.43 -3.40 41.24
CA PRO A 112 12.49 -2.50 42.38
C PRO A 112 11.68 -3.10 43.53
N GLU A 113 12.33 -3.21 44.69
CA GLU A 113 11.68 -3.44 45.98
C GLU A 113 10.62 -2.35 46.26
N PRO A 114 9.57 -2.65 47.02
CA PRO A 114 8.39 -1.78 47.12
C PRO A 114 8.69 -0.57 48.01
N GLU A 115 9.15 0.51 47.39
CA GLU A 115 9.20 1.82 48.04
C GLU A 115 7.79 2.44 48.06
N THR A 116 7.33 2.71 49.27
CA THR A 116 6.06 3.35 49.60
C THR A 116 5.83 4.63 48.81
N PRO A 117 4.60 4.88 48.30
CA PRO A 117 4.33 6.03 47.45
C PRO A 117 4.37 7.32 48.26
N VAL A 118 5.39 8.14 48.01
CA VAL A 118 5.42 9.53 48.45
C VAL A 118 4.54 10.33 47.49
N HIS A 119 3.30 10.60 47.91
CA HIS A 119 2.45 11.60 47.27
C HIS A 119 2.99 13.00 47.59
N THR A 120 3.89 13.53 46.76
CA THR A 120 4.13 14.98 46.73
C THR A 120 3.01 15.62 45.92
N ALA A 121 2.14 16.35 46.63
CA ALA A 121 1.12 17.19 46.05
C ALA A 121 1.80 18.34 45.28
N VAL A 122 1.78 18.25 43.96
CA VAL A 122 1.96 19.41 43.08
C VAL A 122 0.78 20.35 43.33
N PRO A 123 1.00 21.63 43.66
CA PRO A 123 -0.08 22.57 43.90
C PRO A 123 -0.88 22.76 42.61
N ALA A 124 -2.21 22.75 42.76
CA ALA A 124 -3.20 22.92 41.71
C ALA A 124 -3.07 24.31 41.08
N ALA A 125 -2.24 24.42 40.04
CA ALA A 125 -2.55 25.31 38.94
C ALA A 125 -3.78 24.72 38.25
N GLU A 126 -4.83 25.52 38.09
CA GLU A 126 -6.09 25.16 37.43
C GLU A 126 -5.79 24.44 36.11
N VAL A 127 -5.90 23.11 36.14
CA VAL A 127 -5.95 22.31 34.94
C VAL A 127 -7.34 22.60 34.38
N GLU A 128 -7.44 23.55 33.46
CA GLU A 128 -8.61 23.61 32.62
C GLU A 128 -8.74 22.23 31.97
N GLU A 129 -9.70 21.46 32.46
CA GLU A 129 -10.03 20.12 32.02
C GLU A 129 -10.55 20.25 30.59
N TYR A 130 -9.64 20.30 29.62
CA TYR A 130 -9.98 20.25 28.22
C TYR A 130 -10.46 18.82 27.94
N GLU A 131 -11.74 18.57 28.24
CA GLU A 131 -12.44 17.35 27.82
C GLU A 131 -12.43 17.33 26.29
N LEU A 132 -11.41 16.68 25.72
CA LEU A 132 -11.35 16.45 24.30
C LEU A 132 -12.52 15.55 23.95
N VAL A 133 -13.38 16.05 23.07
CA VAL A 133 -14.55 15.31 22.63
C VAL A 133 -14.22 14.58 21.34
N CYS A 134 -14.73 13.36 21.18
CA CYS A 134 -14.55 12.64 19.93
C CYS A 134 -15.12 13.42 18.74
N TYR A 135 -14.33 13.56 17.67
CA TYR A 135 -14.74 14.32 16.48
C TYR A 135 -16.04 13.82 15.81
N ARG A 136 -16.37 12.52 15.96
CA ARG A 136 -17.60 11.91 15.40
C ARG A 136 -18.72 11.78 16.44
N HIS A 137 -18.38 11.85 17.73
CA HIS A 137 -19.33 11.72 18.83
C HIS A 137 -19.17 12.88 19.82
N PRO A 138 -19.92 13.99 19.64
CA PRO A 138 -19.79 15.22 20.42
C PRO A 138 -20.24 15.09 21.90
N LYS A 139 -20.66 13.89 22.33
CA LYS A 139 -21.09 13.60 23.71
C LYS A 139 -20.16 12.64 24.44
N ARG A 140 -19.03 12.26 23.84
CA ARG A 140 -18.09 11.30 24.42
C ARG A 140 -16.74 11.98 24.67
N PRO A 141 -16.38 12.25 25.94
CA PRO A 141 -15.02 12.68 26.25
C PRO A 141 -14.06 11.53 25.94
N THR A 142 -12.86 11.87 25.49
CA THR A 142 -11.85 10.90 25.11
C THR A 142 -10.44 11.44 25.31
N SER A 143 -9.57 10.63 25.88
CA SER A 143 -8.12 10.90 25.93
C SER A 143 -7.38 10.35 24.71
N LEU A 144 -8.03 9.51 23.88
CA LEU A 144 -7.40 8.87 22.73
C LEU A 144 -7.33 9.80 21.51
N ARG A 145 -6.19 9.79 20.83
CA ARG A 145 -5.93 10.54 19.61
C ARG A 145 -5.43 9.63 18.49
N CYS A 146 -5.74 10.00 17.26
CA CYS A 146 -5.23 9.30 16.09
C CYS A 146 -3.73 9.55 15.91
N TYR A 147 -2.91 8.50 15.77
CA TYR A 147 -1.47 8.62 15.53
C TYR A 147 -1.12 9.50 14.30
N ASN A 148 -1.88 9.37 13.21
CA ASN A 148 -1.54 10.04 11.94
C ASN A 148 -2.03 11.50 11.82
N CYS A 149 -3.19 11.84 12.40
CA CYS A 149 -3.81 13.18 12.25
C CYS A 149 -4.08 13.90 13.58
N ASN A 150 -3.74 13.27 14.71
CA ASN A 150 -3.90 13.75 16.08
C ASN A 150 -5.33 14.14 16.51
N LYS A 151 -6.34 13.83 15.69
CA LYS A 151 -7.76 14.08 16.00
C LYS A 151 -8.22 13.25 17.21
N PRO A 152 -9.02 13.83 18.12
CA PRO A 152 -9.58 13.10 19.26
C PRO A 152 -10.62 12.06 18.79
N ILE A 153 -10.40 10.81 19.18
CA ILE A 153 -11.22 9.65 18.80
C ILE A 153 -11.66 8.93 20.06
N CYS A 154 -12.91 8.50 20.18
CA CYS A 154 -13.33 7.64 21.29
C CYS A 154 -12.86 6.19 21.06
N SER A 155 -12.82 5.39 22.12
CA SER A 155 -12.47 3.96 22.08
C SER A 155 -13.31 3.16 21.06
N SER A 156 -14.57 3.55 20.82
CA SER A 156 -15.43 2.89 19.82
C SER A 156 -15.11 3.28 18.37
N CYS A 157 -14.49 4.45 18.14
CA CYS A 157 -14.08 4.90 16.81
C CYS A 157 -12.63 4.56 16.50
N ALA A 158 -11.84 4.19 17.50
CA ALA A 158 -10.43 3.91 17.35
C ALA A 158 -10.21 2.53 16.72
N ILE A 159 -9.46 2.51 15.62
CA ILE A 159 -9.04 1.27 14.96
C ILE A 159 -7.62 0.95 15.41
N LYS A 160 -7.40 -0.25 15.92
CA LYS A 160 -6.07 -0.72 16.33
C LYS A 160 -5.23 -0.99 15.09
N THR A 161 -4.08 -0.34 15.02
CA THR A 161 -3.02 -0.56 14.03
C THR A 161 -1.74 -1.00 14.75
N PRO A 162 -0.77 -1.62 14.06
CA PRO A 162 0.46 -2.12 14.70
C PRO A 162 1.26 -1.04 15.45
N VAL A 163 1.11 0.22 15.05
CA VAL A 163 1.83 1.38 15.62
C VAL A 163 0.95 2.24 16.54
N GLY A 164 -0.25 1.78 16.92
CA GLY A 164 -1.16 2.50 17.82
C GLY A 164 -2.58 2.64 17.30
N TYR A 165 -3.31 3.67 17.77
CA TYR A 165 -4.70 3.91 17.39
C TYR A 165 -4.80 4.88 16.20
N SER A 166 -5.55 4.50 15.16
CA SER A 166 -5.83 5.35 14.00
C SER A 166 -7.33 5.64 13.87
N CYS A 167 -7.68 6.81 13.34
CA CYS A 167 -9.06 7.15 13.04
C CYS A 167 -9.55 6.49 11.73
N PRO A 168 -10.87 6.31 11.55
CA PRO A 168 -11.44 5.72 10.35
C PRO A 168 -11.14 6.50 9.07
N ASP A 169 -11.02 7.83 9.18
CA ASP A 169 -10.80 8.68 8.00
C ASP A 169 -9.36 8.55 7.49
N CYS A 170 -8.36 8.48 8.38
CA CYS A 170 -6.98 8.20 7.97
C CYS A 170 -6.78 6.79 7.41
N ILE A 171 -7.55 5.80 7.88
CA ILE A 171 -7.50 4.45 7.31
C ILE A 171 -8.15 4.43 5.93
N ARG A 172 -9.29 5.10 5.74
CA ARG A 172 -9.93 5.25 4.43
C ARG A 172 -9.03 5.96 3.44
N GLU A 173 -8.35 7.01 3.85
CA GLU A 173 -7.41 7.73 2.99
C GLU A 173 -6.22 6.85 2.58
N LYS A 174 -5.70 6.02 3.50
CA LYS A 174 -4.71 5.00 3.15
C LYS A 174 -5.27 3.95 2.19
N GLU A 175 -6.51 3.51 2.37
CA GLU A 175 -7.18 2.58 1.44
C GLU A 175 -7.39 3.23 0.05
N ASP A 176 -7.77 4.49 -0.02
CA ASP A 176 -8.04 5.22 -1.27
C ASP A 176 -6.77 5.37 -2.12
N ILE A 177 -5.59 5.52 -1.50
CA ILE A 177 -4.30 5.47 -2.19
C ILE A 177 -4.10 4.12 -2.93
N PHE A 178 -4.63 3.01 -2.38
CA PHE A 178 -4.59 1.72 -3.05
C PHE A 178 -5.73 1.53 -4.06
N PHE A 179 -6.85 2.25 -3.91
CA PHE A 179 -8.04 2.16 -4.77
C PHE A 179 -8.22 3.39 -5.68
N ASN A 180 -7.24 3.63 -6.57
CA ASN A 180 -7.24 4.75 -7.55
C ASN A 180 -8.17 4.55 -8.79
N ALA A 181 -9.28 3.82 -8.64
CA ALA A 181 -10.21 3.58 -9.74
C ALA A 181 -11.00 4.86 -10.04
N ARG A 182 -10.90 5.37 -11.27
CA ARG A 182 -11.70 6.52 -11.71
C ARG A 182 -13.14 6.08 -12.01
N PRO A 183 -14.14 6.96 -11.90
CA PRO A 183 -15.52 6.64 -12.29
C PRO A 183 -15.63 6.12 -13.73
N ILE A 184 -14.76 6.60 -14.63
CA ILE A 184 -14.69 6.16 -16.03
C ILE A 184 -14.29 4.67 -16.17
N ASP A 185 -13.47 4.17 -15.25
CA ASP A 185 -12.98 2.79 -15.27
C ASP A 185 -14.13 1.80 -15.00
N TYR A 186 -15.14 2.22 -14.24
CA TYR A 186 -16.36 1.46 -14.01
C TYR A 186 -17.30 1.38 -15.22
N ILE A 187 -17.04 2.12 -16.30
CA ILE A 187 -17.80 2.03 -17.55
C ILE A 187 -17.00 1.26 -18.60
N ILE A 188 -15.70 1.55 -18.71
CA ILE A 188 -14.82 0.91 -19.70
C ILE A 188 -14.62 -0.58 -19.38
N ALA A 189 -14.35 -0.91 -18.11
CA ALA A 189 -14.11 -2.29 -17.69
C ALA A 189 -15.30 -3.21 -18.00
N PRO A 190 -16.54 -2.86 -17.61
CA PRO A 190 -17.68 -3.73 -17.85
C PRO A 190 -18.08 -3.77 -19.31
N ALA A 191 -17.89 -2.68 -20.08
CA ALA A 191 -18.17 -2.69 -21.52
C ALA A 191 -17.28 -3.71 -22.25
N ILE A 192 -15.96 -3.71 -21.98
CA ILE A 192 -15.03 -4.68 -22.55
C ILE A 192 -15.33 -6.09 -22.03
N GLY A 193 -15.54 -6.21 -20.72
CA GLY A 193 -15.89 -7.48 -20.07
C GLY A 193 -17.15 -8.11 -20.66
N LEU A 194 -18.19 -7.31 -20.94
CA LEU A 194 -19.44 -7.75 -21.54
C LEU A 194 -19.25 -8.21 -22.98
N VAL A 195 -18.47 -7.50 -23.80
CA VAL A 195 -18.15 -7.94 -25.18
C VAL A 195 -17.42 -9.27 -25.16
N LEU A 196 -16.38 -9.40 -24.33
CA LEU A 196 -15.62 -10.66 -24.20
C LEU A 196 -16.50 -11.80 -23.65
N SER A 197 -17.38 -11.49 -22.70
CA SER A 197 -18.30 -12.47 -22.10
C SER A 197 -19.39 -12.91 -23.06
N LEU A 198 -19.88 -12.05 -23.96
CA LEU A 198 -20.80 -12.43 -25.03
C LEU A 198 -20.14 -13.40 -26.02
N VAL A 199 -18.89 -13.13 -26.40
CA VAL A 199 -18.12 -14.03 -27.28
C VAL A 199 -17.90 -15.38 -26.57
N ALA A 200 -17.41 -15.36 -25.33
CA ALA A 200 -17.20 -16.57 -24.55
C ALA A 200 -18.51 -17.36 -24.35
N GLY A 201 -19.60 -16.68 -23.99
CA GLY A 201 -20.92 -17.28 -23.81
C GLY A 201 -21.47 -17.92 -25.09
N TYR A 202 -21.28 -17.28 -26.24
CA TYR A 202 -21.63 -17.86 -27.55
C TYR A 202 -20.87 -19.15 -27.84
N LEU A 203 -19.54 -19.14 -27.64
CA LEU A 203 -18.67 -20.32 -27.82
C LEU A 203 -19.08 -21.47 -26.88
N VAL A 204 -19.32 -21.16 -25.60
CA VAL A 204 -19.76 -22.14 -24.60
C VAL A 204 -21.12 -22.73 -24.98
N SER A 205 -22.10 -21.89 -25.31
CA SER A 205 -23.44 -22.33 -25.68
C SER A 205 -23.41 -23.20 -26.93
N ARG A 206 -22.61 -22.83 -27.94
CA ARG A 206 -22.51 -23.59 -29.19
C ARG A 206 -21.86 -24.95 -29.00
N PHE A 207 -20.84 -25.05 -28.15
CA PHE A 207 -20.10 -26.29 -27.88
C PHE A 207 -20.83 -27.22 -26.91
N SER A 208 -21.59 -26.67 -25.96
CA SER A 208 -22.36 -27.43 -24.97
C SER A 208 -23.55 -28.19 -25.57
N LEU A 209 -24.01 -27.82 -26.77
CA LEU A 209 -25.09 -28.52 -27.49
C LEU A 209 -24.63 -29.77 -28.26
N GLY A 210 -23.33 -29.87 -28.56
CA GLY A 210 -22.82 -30.80 -29.58
C GLY A 210 -21.98 -31.95 -29.08
N GLY A 211 -21.50 -31.93 -27.83
CA GLY A 211 -20.51 -32.92 -27.39
C GLY A 211 -20.86 -33.59 -26.07
N GLY A 212 -20.65 -34.91 -26.04
CA GLY A 212 -20.85 -35.76 -24.87
C GLY A 212 -19.91 -35.42 -23.70
N PHE A 213 -19.78 -36.34 -22.75
CA PHE A 213 -19.09 -36.14 -21.46
C PHE A 213 -17.74 -35.38 -21.51
N PHE A 214 -16.95 -35.56 -22.57
CA PHE A 214 -15.67 -34.89 -22.76
C PHE A 214 -15.75 -33.35 -22.84
N THR A 215 -16.88 -32.77 -23.25
CA THR A 215 -17.05 -31.31 -23.29
C THR A 215 -17.00 -30.67 -21.91
N TYR A 216 -17.51 -31.36 -20.89
CA TYR A 216 -17.47 -30.87 -19.50
C TYR A 216 -16.04 -30.83 -18.96
N ILE A 217 -15.22 -31.85 -19.27
CA ILE A 217 -13.80 -31.87 -18.89
C ILE A 217 -13.07 -30.72 -19.57
N ILE A 218 -13.28 -30.53 -20.87
CA ILE A 218 -12.65 -29.43 -21.62
C ILE A 218 -13.08 -28.08 -21.05
N MET A 219 -14.36 -27.89 -20.72
CA MET A 219 -14.87 -26.66 -20.11
C MET A 219 -14.24 -26.34 -18.76
N PHE A 220 -13.92 -27.35 -17.95
CA PHE A 220 -13.23 -27.14 -16.67
C PHE A 220 -11.83 -26.52 -16.88
N PHE A 221 -11.04 -27.06 -17.82
CA PHE A 221 -9.70 -26.54 -18.10
C PHE A 221 -9.73 -25.21 -18.87
N VAL A 222 -10.59 -25.12 -19.89
CA VAL A 222 -10.73 -23.92 -20.73
C VAL A 222 -11.32 -22.76 -19.94
N GLY A 223 -12.26 -23.03 -19.01
CA GLY A 223 -12.87 -22.00 -18.17
C GLY A 223 -11.85 -21.22 -17.33
N GLY A 224 -10.84 -21.90 -16.79
CA GLY A 224 -9.76 -21.25 -16.03
C GLY A 224 -8.89 -20.33 -16.91
N ILE A 225 -8.55 -20.80 -18.12
CA ILE A 225 -7.75 -20.02 -19.08
C ILE A 225 -8.53 -18.80 -19.56
N VAL A 226 -9.80 -18.99 -19.95
CA VAL A 226 -10.67 -17.92 -20.44
C VAL A 226 -10.93 -16.88 -19.37
N GLY A 227 -11.23 -17.28 -18.12
CA GLY A 227 -11.44 -16.35 -17.00
C GLY A 227 -10.20 -15.49 -16.72
N ARG A 228 -9.00 -16.07 -16.78
CA ARG A 228 -7.74 -15.34 -16.62
C ARG A 228 -7.46 -14.40 -17.79
N PHE A 229 -7.75 -14.83 -19.01
CA PHE A 229 -7.57 -14.02 -20.23
C PHE A 229 -8.48 -12.79 -20.25
N ILE A 230 -9.76 -12.97 -19.91
CA ILE A 230 -10.74 -11.88 -19.78
C ILE A 230 -10.28 -10.87 -18.72
N GLY A 231 -9.81 -11.37 -17.57
CA GLY A 231 -9.26 -10.54 -16.50
C GLY A 231 -8.03 -9.75 -16.93
N GLN A 232 -7.10 -10.39 -17.65
CA GLN A 232 -5.87 -9.76 -18.16
C GLN A 232 -6.16 -8.63 -19.15
N LEU A 233 -6.96 -8.90 -20.18
CA LEU A 233 -7.30 -7.91 -21.21
C LEU A 233 -8.02 -6.71 -20.60
N SER A 234 -8.99 -6.96 -19.74
CA SER A 234 -9.75 -5.90 -19.10
C SER A 234 -8.86 -5.05 -18.17
N LYS A 235 -8.00 -5.69 -17.37
CA LYS A 235 -7.08 -5.00 -16.47
C LYS A 235 -6.02 -4.19 -17.22
N GLN A 236 -5.62 -4.64 -18.42
CA GLN A 236 -4.70 -3.93 -19.28
C GLN A 236 -5.34 -2.68 -19.90
N ALA A 237 -6.62 -2.74 -20.29
CA ALA A 237 -7.36 -1.60 -20.82
C ALA A 237 -7.54 -0.45 -19.81
N ILE A 238 -7.56 -0.76 -18.51
CA ILE A 238 -7.80 0.21 -17.42
C ILE A 238 -6.48 0.72 -16.81
N GLY A 239 -5.32 0.30 -17.35
CA GLY A 239 -4.01 0.67 -16.81
C GLY A 239 -3.71 0.05 -15.44
N ARG A 240 -4.20 -1.18 -15.19
CA ARG A 240 -3.98 -1.97 -13.96
C ARG A 240 -4.45 -1.31 -12.65
N ARG A 241 -5.36 -0.34 -12.72
CA ARG A 241 -5.97 0.28 -11.53
C ARG A 241 -6.78 -0.76 -10.75
N ARG A 242 -6.73 -0.68 -9.41
CA ARG A 242 -7.48 -1.56 -8.51
C ARG A 242 -8.72 -0.81 -8.02
N GLY A 243 -9.90 -1.42 -8.17
CA GLY A 243 -11.16 -0.87 -7.70
C GLY A 243 -11.87 -1.85 -6.78
N ARG A 244 -12.47 -1.34 -5.71
CA ARG A 244 -13.15 -2.16 -4.69
C ARG A 244 -14.32 -2.98 -5.26
N TYR A 245 -15.09 -2.40 -6.18
CA TYR A 245 -16.25 -3.06 -6.79
C TYR A 245 -15.95 -3.68 -8.16
N LEU A 246 -14.76 -3.45 -8.72
CA LEU A 246 -14.34 -3.93 -10.03
C LEU A 246 -14.49 -5.47 -10.22
N PRO A 247 -14.06 -6.34 -9.28
CA PRO A 247 -14.22 -7.78 -9.45
C PRO A 247 -15.69 -8.23 -9.46
N GLN A 248 -16.56 -7.59 -8.67
CA GLN A 248 -17.97 -7.94 -8.60
C GLN A 248 -18.71 -7.58 -9.89
N VAL A 249 -18.44 -6.39 -10.44
CA VAL A 249 -19.04 -5.95 -11.69
C VAL A 249 -18.61 -6.85 -12.86
N MET A 250 -17.35 -7.31 -12.88
CA MET A 250 -16.87 -8.22 -13.93
C MET A 250 -17.54 -9.60 -13.88
N VAL A 251 -17.69 -10.18 -12.69
CA VAL A 251 -18.41 -11.46 -12.54
C VAL A 251 -19.87 -11.29 -12.95
N LEU A 252 -20.50 -10.16 -12.60
CA LEU A 252 -21.87 -9.86 -13.04
C LEU A 252 -21.98 -9.80 -14.58
N MET A 253 -21.05 -9.12 -15.26
CA MET A 253 -21.05 -9.06 -16.73
C MET A 253 -20.80 -10.43 -17.37
N LEU A 254 -19.98 -11.28 -16.75
CA LEU A 254 -19.76 -12.65 -17.20
C LEU A 254 -21.05 -13.48 -17.13
N ILE A 255 -21.79 -13.37 -16.03
CA ILE A 255 -23.09 -14.05 -15.85
C ILE A 255 -24.12 -13.53 -16.86
N LEU A 256 -24.19 -12.20 -17.05
CA LEU A 256 -25.12 -11.61 -18.02
C LEU A 256 -24.79 -12.05 -19.45
N GLY A 257 -23.50 -12.05 -19.83
CA GLY A 257 -23.07 -12.44 -21.16
C GLY A 257 -23.36 -13.90 -21.51
N THR A 258 -23.20 -14.82 -20.55
CA THR A 258 -23.57 -16.22 -20.75
C THR A 258 -25.09 -16.43 -20.71
N ALA A 259 -25.80 -15.73 -19.83
CA ALA A 259 -27.25 -15.83 -19.70
C ALA A 259 -27.98 -15.39 -20.99
N VAL A 260 -27.49 -14.35 -21.69
CA VAL A 260 -28.07 -13.90 -22.98
C VAL A 260 -28.12 -15.04 -24.01
N TRP A 261 -27.04 -15.83 -24.08
CA TRP A 261 -27.00 -16.97 -25.00
C TRP A 261 -27.73 -18.20 -24.47
N LEU A 262 -27.86 -18.34 -23.15
CA LEU A 262 -28.60 -19.43 -22.53
C LEU A 262 -30.13 -19.25 -22.62
N MET A 263 -30.61 -18.00 -22.69
CA MET A 263 -32.02 -17.63 -22.61
C MET A 263 -32.92 -18.29 -23.67
N PRO A 264 -32.54 -18.39 -24.96
CA PRO A 264 -33.32 -19.12 -25.96
C PRO A 264 -33.49 -20.60 -25.60
N TYR A 265 -32.45 -21.24 -25.04
CA TYR A 265 -32.48 -22.65 -24.68
C TYR A 265 -33.31 -22.92 -23.43
N ILE A 266 -33.32 -21.98 -22.48
CA ILE A 266 -34.23 -22.03 -21.32
C ILE A 266 -35.69 -22.00 -21.77
N LEU A 267 -36.02 -21.12 -22.72
CA LEU A 267 -37.38 -20.95 -23.23
C LEU A 267 -37.86 -22.15 -24.07
N LEU A 268 -36.98 -22.75 -24.88
CA LEU A 268 -37.32 -23.86 -25.78
C LEU A 268 -37.18 -25.26 -25.15
N GLY A 269 -36.25 -25.44 -24.19
CA GLY A 269 -35.84 -26.77 -23.70
C GLY A 269 -36.56 -27.29 -22.46
N GLY A 270 -37.29 -26.44 -21.73
CA GLY A 270 -37.98 -26.82 -20.48
C GLY A 270 -37.05 -27.32 -19.36
N PHE A 271 -37.62 -27.55 -18.16
CA PHE A 271 -36.88 -28.00 -16.96
C PHE A 271 -36.21 -29.38 -17.09
N GLY A 272 -36.54 -30.18 -18.12
CA GLY A 272 -35.95 -31.49 -18.37
C GLY A 272 -34.49 -31.45 -18.86
N SER A 273 -33.99 -30.25 -19.18
CA SER A 273 -32.64 -30.04 -19.72
C SER A 273 -31.57 -29.73 -18.66
N LEU A 274 -31.73 -30.22 -17.43
CA LEU A 274 -30.79 -30.04 -16.31
C LEU A 274 -29.31 -30.33 -16.68
N ILE A 275 -29.08 -31.29 -17.58
CA ILE A 275 -27.75 -31.63 -18.10
C ILE A 275 -27.14 -30.51 -18.96
N LEU A 276 -27.94 -29.77 -19.73
CA LEU A 276 -27.48 -28.63 -20.55
C LEU A 276 -27.09 -27.42 -19.68
N PHE A 277 -27.60 -27.32 -18.45
CA PHE A 277 -27.22 -26.27 -17.49
C PHE A 277 -25.92 -26.56 -16.75
N LEU A 278 -25.49 -27.82 -16.71
CA LEU A 278 -24.31 -28.27 -15.99
C LEU A 278 -23.02 -27.69 -16.60
N GLY A 279 -22.94 -27.63 -17.93
CA GLY A 279 -21.80 -27.04 -18.64
C GLY A 279 -21.61 -25.53 -18.38
N PRO A 280 -22.63 -24.69 -18.66
CA PRO A 280 -22.60 -23.26 -18.35
C PRO A 280 -22.39 -22.98 -16.86
N GLY A 281 -22.96 -23.80 -15.97
CA GLY A 281 -22.78 -23.69 -14.53
C GLY A 281 -21.33 -23.94 -14.09
N ILE A 282 -20.72 -25.02 -14.56
CA ILE A 282 -19.29 -25.31 -14.30
C ILE A 282 -18.41 -24.19 -14.87
N PHE A 283 -18.70 -23.73 -16.09
CA PHE A 283 -17.96 -22.64 -16.72
C PHE A 283 -18.03 -21.36 -15.89
N LEU A 284 -19.23 -20.94 -15.46
CA LEU A 284 -19.40 -19.75 -14.63
C LEU A 284 -18.69 -19.86 -13.27
N PHE A 285 -18.74 -21.04 -12.65
CA PHE A 285 -18.06 -21.27 -11.37
C PHE A 285 -16.54 -21.14 -11.50
N VAL A 286 -15.95 -21.82 -12.49
CA VAL A 286 -14.49 -21.83 -12.69
C VAL A 286 -13.99 -20.49 -13.25
N ALA A 287 -14.62 -19.97 -14.30
CA ALA A 287 -14.22 -18.72 -14.94
C ALA A 287 -14.48 -17.51 -14.03
N GLY A 288 -15.63 -17.49 -13.34
CA GLY A 288 -15.97 -16.46 -12.36
C GLY A 288 -15.02 -16.46 -11.16
N GLY A 289 -14.68 -17.65 -10.63
CA GLY A 289 -13.69 -17.79 -9.55
C GLY A 289 -12.29 -17.32 -9.96
N ALA A 290 -11.81 -17.73 -11.12
CA ALA A 290 -10.52 -17.29 -11.66
C ALA A 290 -10.49 -15.77 -11.89
N LEU A 291 -11.55 -15.21 -12.50
CA LEU A 291 -11.69 -13.78 -12.75
C LEU A 291 -11.70 -12.97 -11.44
N TYR A 292 -12.46 -13.43 -10.44
CA TYR A 292 -12.51 -12.79 -9.13
C TYR A 292 -11.16 -12.79 -8.42
N SER A 293 -10.46 -13.92 -8.40
CA SER A 293 -9.13 -14.04 -7.79
C SER A 293 -8.06 -13.17 -8.46
N TYR A 294 -8.18 -12.96 -9.78
CA TYR A 294 -7.20 -12.18 -10.55
C TYR A 294 -7.43 -10.66 -10.42
N MET A 295 -8.67 -10.27 -10.19
CA MET A 295 -9.11 -8.89 -10.08
C MET A 295 -9.05 -8.33 -8.66
N LYS A 296 -9.08 -9.21 -7.64
CA LYS A 296 -8.77 -8.88 -6.24
C LYS A 296 -7.29 -8.48 -6.10
#